data_AF-A0A523H5V8-F1
#
_entry.id   AF-A0A523H5V8-F1
#
_cell.length_a   1.000
_cell.length_b   1.000
_cell.length_c   1.000
_cell.angle_alpha   90.00
_cell.angle_beta   90.00
_cell.angle_gamma   90.00
#
_symmetry.space_group_name_H-M   'P 1'
#
loop_
_entity.id
_entity.type
_entity.pdbx_description
1 polymer ?
#
loop_
_entity_poly.entity_id
_entity_poly.type
_entity_poly.pdbx_seq_one_letter_code
_entity_poly.pdbx_strand_id
1 'polypeptide(L)'
;MAPIRKFGKETWDKLNAELYTSNPYFDSNFIEPMLAYFTTGEERLCIHRQGADIDGLVIVNPYPPAKWSIFKSSQSQITPLILRYPENLQNLFFFA
;
A
#
# COMPACT_ATOMS: atom_id res chain seq x y z
N MET A 1 -8.52 3.05 6.96
CA MET A 1 -7.19 2.42 7.04
C MET A 1 -7.29 1.18 7.92
N ALA A 2 -6.69 0.06 7.52
CA ALA A 2 -6.65 -1.18 8.30
C ALA A 2 -5.25 -1.38 8.92
N PRO A 3 -5.12 -2.03 10.09
CA PRO A 3 -3.81 -2.41 10.62
C PRO A 3 -3.07 -3.34 9.66
N ILE A 4 -1.77 -3.11 9.44
CA ILE A 4 -0.99 -3.93 8.49
C ILE A 4 -0.91 -5.41 8.89
N ARG A 5 -1.04 -5.72 10.19
CA ARG A 5 -1.12 -7.10 10.72
C ARG A 5 -2.30 -7.90 10.16
N LYS A 6 -3.29 -7.23 9.56
CA LYS A 6 -4.42 -7.84 8.84
C LYS A 6 -4.29 -7.55 7.35
N PHE A 7 -3.11 -7.81 6.78
CA PHE A 7 -2.84 -7.57 5.36
C PHE A 7 -3.82 -8.38 4.49
N GLY A 8 -4.68 -7.67 3.76
CA GLY A 8 -5.73 -8.28 2.95
C GLY A 8 -5.20 -8.77 1.60
N LYS A 9 -4.50 -9.91 1.60
CA LYS A 9 -3.87 -10.51 0.40
C LYS A 9 -4.81 -10.60 -0.80
N GLU A 10 -6.01 -11.12 -0.60
CA GLU A 10 -6.98 -11.32 -1.68
C GLU A 10 -7.35 -10.01 -2.38
N THR A 11 -7.56 -8.94 -1.61
CA THR A 11 -7.88 -7.62 -2.16
C THR A 11 -6.67 -7.01 -2.87
N TRP A 12 -5.47 -7.21 -2.31
CA TRP A 12 -4.22 -6.75 -2.88
C TRP A 12 -3.90 -7.43 -4.21
N ASP A 13 -3.92 -8.76 -4.25
CA ASP A 13 -3.61 -9.57 -5.42
C ASP A 13 -4.67 -9.38 -6.51
N LYS A 14 -5.94 -9.24 -6.14
CA LYS A 14 -7.01 -8.89 -7.09
C LYS A 14 -6.70 -7.58 -7.81
N LEU A 15 -6.34 -6.54 -7.06
CA LEU A 15 -6.04 -5.23 -7.64
C LEU A 15 -4.74 -5.23 -8.45
N ASN A 16 -3.70 -5.97 -8.00
CA ASN A 16 -2.47 -6.19 -8.76
C ASN A 16 -2.75 -6.87 -10.10
N ALA A 17 -3.57 -7.92 -10.10
CA ALA A 17 -3.96 -8.64 -11.32
C ALA A 17 -4.71 -7.71 -12.30
N GLU A 18 -5.66 -6.93 -11.79
CA GLU A 18 -6.48 -6.02 -12.59
C GLU A 18 -5.69 -4.85 -13.19
N LEU A 19 -4.73 -4.28 -12.45
CA LEU A 19 -4.09 -3.02 -12.82
C LEU A 19 -2.62 -3.15 -13.27
N TYR A 20 -1.90 -4.16 -12.79
CA TYR A 20 -0.46 -4.31 -12.98
C TYR A 20 -0.08 -5.69 -13.56
N THR A 21 -1.06 -6.44 -14.08
CA THR A 21 -0.84 -7.76 -14.70
C THR A 21 -0.12 -8.74 -13.77
N SER A 22 -0.52 -8.76 -12.49
CA SER A 22 0.06 -9.63 -11.46
C SER A 22 1.57 -9.46 -11.35
N ASN A 23 2.05 -8.21 -11.37
CA ASN A 23 3.47 -7.91 -11.33
C ASN A 23 4.09 -8.54 -10.05
N PRO A 24 5.17 -9.34 -10.18
CA PRO A 24 5.77 -10.07 -9.07
C PRO A 24 6.20 -9.21 -7.88
N TYR A 25 6.55 -7.95 -8.12
CA TYR A 25 6.93 -7.05 -7.04
C TYR A 25 5.74 -6.60 -6.18
N PHE A 26 4.52 -6.74 -6.70
CA PHE A 26 3.27 -6.49 -5.99
C PHE A 26 2.56 -7.79 -5.62
N ASP A 27 3.17 -8.96 -5.82
CA ASP A 27 2.59 -10.23 -5.40
C ASP A 27 2.56 -10.32 -3.86
N SER A 28 1.44 -10.76 -3.28
CA SER A 28 1.34 -10.87 -1.82
C SER A 28 2.35 -11.83 -1.21
N ASN A 29 2.83 -12.84 -1.94
CA ASN A 29 3.89 -13.75 -1.48
C ASN A 29 5.27 -13.07 -1.41
N PHE A 30 5.45 -11.95 -2.11
CA PHE A 30 6.63 -11.08 -1.95
C PHE A 30 6.40 -10.00 -0.89
N ILE A 31 5.23 -9.34 -0.92
CA ILE A 31 4.90 -8.23 -0.04
C ILE A 31 4.75 -8.67 1.42
N GLU A 32 4.06 -9.77 1.71
CA GLU A 32 3.81 -10.18 3.09
C GLU A 32 5.10 -10.50 3.87
N PRO A 33 6.07 -11.29 3.36
CA PRO A 33 7.35 -11.47 4.03
C PRO A 33 8.09 -10.15 4.23
N MET A 34 8.08 -9.26 3.23
CA MET A 34 8.68 -7.94 3.36
C MET A 34 8.06 -7.16 4.53
N LEU A 35 6.73 -7.19 4.67
CA LEU A 35 6.07 -6.56 5.81
C LEU A 35 6.49 -7.22 7.13
N ALA A 36 6.54 -8.54 7.19
CA ALA A 36 6.92 -9.27 8.41
C ALA A 36 8.33 -8.89 8.93
N TYR A 37 9.28 -8.61 8.03
CA TYR A 37 10.65 -8.28 8.42
C TYR A 37 10.94 -6.78 8.60
N PHE A 38 10.23 -5.91 7.89
CA PHE A 38 10.58 -4.49 7.80
C PHE A 38 9.58 -3.55 8.45
N THR A 39 8.47 -4.06 9.00
CA THR A 39 7.46 -3.25 9.69
C THR A 39 7.62 -3.28 11.20
N THR A 40 7.21 -2.21 11.87
CA THR A 40 7.11 -2.15 13.34
C THR A 40 5.74 -2.64 13.84
N GLY A 41 4.78 -2.78 12.92
CA GLY A 41 3.39 -3.14 13.18
C GLY A 41 2.47 -1.93 13.40
N GLU A 42 3.01 -0.71 13.37
CA GLU A 42 2.23 0.53 13.43
C GLU A 42 1.70 0.97 12.06
N GLU A 43 2.23 0.37 11.00
CA GLU A 43 1.87 0.63 9.62
C GLU A 43 0.41 0.29 9.35
N ARG A 44 -0.13 1.00 8.37
CA ARG A 44 -1.52 0.88 7.95
C ARG A 44 -1.60 0.58 6.48
N LEU A 45 -2.56 -0.28 6.12
CA LEU A 45 -3.06 -0.37 4.76
C LEU A 45 -4.11 0.73 4.55
N CYS A 46 -3.79 1.69 3.71
CA CYS A 46 -4.75 2.66 3.22
C CYS A 46 -5.44 2.11 1.98
N ILE A 47 -6.76 2.24 1.97
CA ILE A 47 -7.64 1.73 0.92
C ILE A 47 -8.40 2.93 0.39
N HIS A 48 -8.17 3.27 -0.87
CA HIS A 48 -8.99 4.21 -1.61
C HIS A 48 -10.14 3.45 -2.28
N ARG A 49 -11.30 4.09 -2.33
CA ARG A 49 -12.50 3.54 -2.95
C ARG A 49 -13.17 4.62 -3.78
N GLN A 50 -13.62 4.22 -4.96
CA GLN A 50 -14.57 4.99 -5.74
C GLN A 50 -15.91 4.26 -5.68
N GLY A 51 -16.81 4.73 -4.80
CA GLY A 51 -18.05 4.02 -4.50
C GLY A 51 -17.79 2.67 -3.83
N ALA A 52 -18.25 1.58 -4.45
CA ALA A 52 -18.04 0.23 -3.95
C ALA A 52 -16.66 -0.36 -4.35
N ASP A 53 -16.05 0.18 -5.39
CA ASP A 53 -14.84 -0.38 -6.00
C ASP A 53 -13.59 0.13 -5.29
N ILE A 54 -12.67 -0.80 -5.01
CA ILE A 54 -11.33 -0.47 -4.54
C ILE A 54 -10.48 -0.22 -5.78
N ASP A 55 -9.96 1.00 -5.89
CA ASP A 55 -9.15 1.47 -7.02
C ASP A 55 -7.74 1.89 -6.56
N GLY A 56 -7.46 1.85 -5.26
CA GLY A 56 -6.17 2.21 -4.70
C GLY A 56 -5.85 1.52 -3.37
N LEU A 57 -4.62 1.03 -3.25
CA LEU A 57 -4.05 0.44 -2.05
C LEU A 57 -2.64 1.00 -1.85
N VAL A 58 -2.33 1.46 -0.63
CA VAL A 58 -0.98 1.91 -0.27
C VAL A 58 -0.68 1.57 1.18
N ILE A 59 0.54 1.12 1.44
CA ILE A 59 1.02 0.85 2.80
C ILE A 59 1.70 2.11 3.31
N VAL A 60 1.30 2.59 4.48
CA VAL A 60 1.81 3.84 5.07
C VAL A 60 2.36 3.63 6.47
N ASN A 61 3.43 4.36 6.78
CA ASN A 61 3.98 4.49 8.12
C ASN A 61 3.34 5.70 8.82
N PRO A 62 3.00 5.58 10.12
CA PRO A 62 2.73 6.76 10.91
C PRO A 62 4.02 7.59 11.08
N TYR A 63 3.91 8.91 10.93
CA TYR A 63 5.00 9.86 11.16
C TYR A 63 4.58 10.88 12.24
N PRO A 64 5.42 11.15 13.27
CA PRO A 64 5.00 12.00 14.39
C PRO A 64 4.84 13.49 14.00
N PRO A 65 3.82 14.22 14.52
CA PRO A 65 2.43 13.81 14.75
C PRO A 65 1.53 14.12 13.52
N ALA A 66 0.55 13.24 13.28
CA ALA A 66 -0.49 13.32 12.24
C ALA A 66 -0.03 13.33 10.76
N LYS A 67 1.23 13.02 10.50
CA LYS A 67 1.75 12.83 9.14
C LYS A 67 1.80 11.34 8.80
N TRP A 68 1.71 11.04 7.52
CA TRP A 68 1.88 9.68 7.00
C TRP A 68 2.93 9.74 5.91
N SER A 69 3.80 8.73 5.88
CA SER A 69 4.71 8.51 4.76
C SER A 69 4.38 7.17 4.12
N ILE A 70 4.66 7.00 2.83
CA ILE A 70 4.55 5.66 2.24
C ILE A 70 5.60 4.76 2.89
N PHE A 71 5.23 3.53 3.18
CA PHE A 71 6.16 2.50 3.62
C PHE A 71 7.18 2.23 2.51
N LYS A 72 8.46 2.32 2.85
CA LYS A 72 9.57 2.04 1.95
C LYS A 72 10.56 1.16 2.69
N SER A 73 10.70 -0.10 2.26
CA SER A 73 11.78 -0.94 2.77
C SER A 73 13.08 -0.60 2.04
N SER A 74 14.21 -0.76 2.73
CA SER A 74 15.53 -0.56 2.13
C SER A 74 15.85 -1.56 1.01
N GLN A 75 15.08 -2.65 0.92
CA GLN A 75 15.25 -3.73 -0.06
C GLN A 75 14.26 -3.66 -1.23
N SER A 76 13.22 -2.81 -1.15
CA SER A 76 12.21 -2.77 -2.20
C SER A 76 12.65 -1.90 -3.36
N GLN A 77 12.69 -2.50 -4.55
CA GLN A 77 12.91 -1.78 -5.81
C GLN A 77 11.70 -0.92 -6.20
N ILE A 78 10.53 -1.19 -5.60
CA ILE A 78 9.29 -0.47 -5.87
C ILE A 78 8.58 -0.05 -4.59
N THR A 79 7.71 0.93 -4.69
CA THR A 79 6.84 1.32 -3.58
C THR A 79 5.58 0.44 -3.57
N PRO A 80 5.12 -0.09 -2.42
CA PRO A 80 3.89 -0.87 -2.33
C PRO A 80 2.67 0.04 -2.40
N LEU A 81 2.40 0.51 -3.61
CA LEU A 81 1.30 1.34 -4.06
C LEU A 81 0.72 0.70 -5.32
N ILE A 82 -0.56 0.33 -5.27
CA ILE A 82 -1.34 -0.13 -6.42
C ILE A 82 -2.46 0.88 -6.60
N LEU A 83 -2.54 1.56 -7.75
CA LEU A 83 -3.52 2.63 -7.94
C LEU A 83 -3.95 2.73 -9.41
N ARG A 84 -5.26 2.88 -9.64
CA ARG A 84 -5.86 3.03 -10.97
C ARG A 84 -5.67 4.44 -11.53
N TYR A 85 -5.81 5.44 -10.67
CA TYR A 85 -5.90 6.86 -11.01
C TYR A 85 -4.80 7.64 -10.28
N PRO A 86 -3.63 7.88 -10.90
CA PRO A 86 -2.52 8.61 -10.28
C PRO A 86 -2.90 10.00 -9.75
N GLU A 87 -3.91 10.64 -10.34
CA GLU A 87 -4.49 11.91 -9.88
C GLU A 87 -5.00 11.86 -8.44
N ASN A 88 -5.39 10.68 -7.94
CA ASN A 88 -5.79 10.49 -6.54
C ASN A 88 -4.63 10.77 -5.56
N LEU A 89 -3.37 10.76 -6.03
CA LEU A 89 -2.21 11.09 -5.21
C LEU A 89 -1.96 12.60 -5.05
N GLN A 90 -2.59 13.45 -5.87
CA GLN A 90 -2.34 14.90 -5.85
C GLN A 90 -2.64 15.54 -4.49
N ASN A 91 -3.47 14.90 -3.67
CA ASN A 91 -3.83 15.37 -2.33
C ASN A 91 -3.24 14.50 -1.19
N LEU A 92 -2.45 13.46 -1.50
CA LEU A 92 -1.91 12.52 -0.51
C LEU A 92 -0.63 13.05 0.18
N PHE A 93 0.05 14.05 -0.42
CA PHE A 93 1.30 14.64 0.07
C PHE A 93 1.22 16.17 0.24
N PHE A 94 0.27 16.68 1.01
CA PHE A 94 0.34 18.07 1.49
C PHE A 94 1.24 18.18 2.71
N PHE A 95 2.52 17.81 2.60
CA PHE A 95 3.59 18.26 3.51
C PHE A 95 4.94 18.13 2.79
N ALA A 96 5.32 19.19 2.08
CA ALA A 96 6.73 19.57 1.95
C ALA A 96 7.06 20.51 3.12
#